data_AF-A0A6F7W4Y9-F1
#
_entry.id   AF-A0A6F7W4Y9-F1
#
_cell.length_a   1.000
_cell.length_b   1.000
_cell.length_c   1.000
_cell.angle_alpha   90.00
_cell.angle_beta   90.00
_cell.angle_gamma   90.00
#
_symmetry.space_group_name_H-M   'P 1'
#
loop_
_entity.id
_entity.type
_entity.pdbx_description
1 polymer ?
#
loop_
_entity_poly.entity_id
_entity_poly.type
_entity_poly.pdbx_seq_one_letter_code
_entity_poly.pdbx_strand_id
1 'polypeptide(L)'
;MAAMQLTRMHRILAGVVVTGAVVIAGIGFAGSYSAVRDLALDKGFGTFSNVFPIGIDAGIVVLLALDLLLTWIRIPFPLLRQTAWLLTAATIAFNGAAAWPDPVGVGMHAVIPILFVVSVEAARHAVGRIADITADRHMESVRITRWLLAPVPTFRLWRRMKLWELRSYDEVIRLEQDRLVYQARLRARYGRAWRRKAPVESLMPLRLARYGVPLSDTAPAGLAAA
;
A
#
# COMPACT_ATOMS: atom_id res chain seq x y z
N MET A 1 7.38 1.65 -16.61
CA MET A 1 6.72 2.26 -15.44
C MET A 1 6.87 3.77 -15.53
N ALA A 2 5.79 4.53 -15.66
CA ALA A 2 5.85 5.96 -15.40
C ALA A 2 5.93 6.12 -13.88
N ALA A 3 7.13 6.39 -13.34
CA ALA A 3 7.23 6.93 -12.00
C ALA A 3 6.25 8.09 -11.93
N MET A 4 5.33 8.12 -10.95
CA MET A 4 4.50 9.30 -10.74
C MET A 4 5.45 10.48 -10.63
N GLN A 5 5.56 11.29 -11.69
CA GLN A 5 6.40 12.45 -11.66
C GLN A 5 5.71 13.42 -10.72
N LEU A 6 6.13 13.40 -9.45
CA LEU A 6 5.75 14.39 -8.46
C LEU A 6 6.07 15.74 -9.07
N THR A 7 5.03 16.41 -9.57
CA THR A 7 5.18 17.74 -10.15
C THR A 7 5.77 18.65 -9.09
N ARG A 8 6.40 19.75 -9.51
CA ARG A 8 6.99 20.73 -8.58
C ARG A 8 6.00 21.14 -7.48
N MET A 9 4.71 21.25 -7.83
CA MET A 9 3.61 21.55 -6.90
C MET A 9 3.41 20.46 -5.85
N HIS A 10 3.45 19.17 -6.20
CA HIS A 10 3.32 18.08 -5.23
C HIS A 10 4.48 18.07 -4.21
N ARG A 11 5.70 18.37 -4.66
CA ARG A 11 6.88 18.43 -3.76
C ARG A 11 6.80 19.62 -2.81
N ILE A 12 6.38 20.79 -3.31
CA ILE A 12 6.17 21.97 -2.47
C ILE A 12 5.06 21.70 -1.46
N LEU A 13 3.93 21.14 -1.89
CA LEU A 13 2.83 20.81 -1.00
C LEU A 13 3.27 19.79 0.08
N ALA A 14 3.99 18.74 -0.30
CA ALA A 14 4.55 17.78 0.65
C ALA A 14 5.49 18.47 1.66
N GLY A 15 6.37 19.36 1.20
CA GLY A 15 7.24 20.14 2.07
C GLY A 15 6.47 21.03 3.05
N VAL A 16 5.43 21.73 2.58
CA VAL A 16 4.56 22.56 3.44
C VAL A 16 3.85 21.71 4.47
N VAL A 17 3.27 20.57 4.07
CA VAL A 17 2.57 19.65 4.98
C VAL A 17 3.52 19.08 6.03
N VAL A 18 4.71 18.62 5.64
CA VAL A 18 5.72 18.09 6.58
C VAL A 18 6.17 19.18 7.55
N THR A 19 6.45 20.38 7.05
CA THR A 19 6.87 21.51 7.90
C THR A 19 5.77 21.88 8.88
N GLY A 20 4.52 21.99 8.41
CA GLY A 20 3.36 22.26 9.24
C GLY A 20 3.15 21.18 10.31
N ALA A 21 3.25 19.91 9.93
CA ALA A 21 3.14 18.79 10.87
C ALA A 21 4.23 18.82 11.95
N VAL A 22 5.48 19.14 11.59
CA VAL A 22 6.58 19.28 12.56
C VAL A 22 6.34 20.44 13.53
N VAL A 23 5.87 21.59 13.04
CA VAL A 23 5.55 22.76 13.88
C VAL A 23 4.39 22.44 14.83
N ILE A 24 3.30 21.85 14.32
CA ILE A 24 2.15 21.45 15.12
C ILE A 24 2.58 20.43 16.18
N ALA A 25 3.39 19.44 15.80
CA ALA A 25 3.92 18.46 16.75
C ALA A 25 4.77 19.14 17.83
N GLY A 26 5.68 20.04 17.47
CA GLY A 26 6.53 20.76 18.44
C GLY A 26 5.74 21.59 19.44
N ILE A 27 4.77 22.37 18.96
CA ILE A 27 3.86 23.15 19.84
C ILE A 27 3.05 22.20 20.72
N GLY A 28 2.55 21.11 20.15
CA GLY A 28 1.72 20.17 20.86
C GLY A 28 2.45 19.40 21.95
N PHE A 29 3.66 18.93 21.68
CA PHE A 29 4.53 18.29 22.68
C PHE A 29 4.87 19.27 23.81
N ALA A 30 5.20 20.52 23.49
CA ALA A 30 5.53 21.51 24.52
C ALA A 30 4.33 21.79 25.45
N GLY A 31 3.14 22.03 24.88
CA GLY A 31 1.93 22.27 25.66
C GLY A 31 1.46 21.03 26.44
N SER A 32 1.62 19.85 25.85
CA SER A 32 1.29 18.59 26.51
C SER A 32 2.22 18.27 27.66
N TYR A 33 3.52 18.53 27.49
CA TYR A 33 4.53 18.34 28.52
C TYR A 33 4.19 19.14 29.78
N SER A 34 3.88 20.43 29.66
CA SER A 34 3.52 21.26 30.82
C SER A 34 2.26 20.74 31.50
N ALA A 35 1.20 20.44 30.74
CA ALA A 35 -0.07 19.97 31.27
C ALA A 35 0.07 18.63 32.04
N VAL A 36 0.75 17.65 31.44
CA VAL A 36 0.92 16.32 32.05
C VAL A 36 1.93 16.37 33.20
N ARG A 37 2.96 17.22 33.13
CA ARG A 37 3.91 17.44 34.23
C ARG A 37 3.21 18.01 35.44
N ASP A 38 2.41 19.06 35.26
CA ASP A 38 1.74 19.74 36.36
C ASP A 38 0.69 18.80 36.99
N LEU A 39 -0.03 18.05 36.17
CA LEU A 39 -0.90 16.97 36.66
C LEU A 39 -0.12 15.91 37.46
N ALA A 40 1.05 15.49 37.00
CA ALA A 40 1.88 14.51 37.72
C ALA A 40 2.40 15.06 39.05
N LEU A 41 2.78 16.35 39.10
CA LEU A 41 3.14 17.05 40.34
C LEU A 41 1.98 17.01 41.34
N ASP A 42 0.78 17.36 40.89
CA ASP A 42 -0.43 17.37 41.73
C ASP A 42 -0.81 15.96 42.23
N LYS A 43 -0.51 14.93 41.45
CA LYS A 43 -0.69 13.52 41.84
C LYS A 43 0.42 12.97 42.74
N GLY A 44 1.37 13.80 43.16
CA GLY A 44 2.41 13.42 44.11
C GLY A 44 3.58 12.65 43.50
N PHE A 45 3.81 12.76 42.19
CA PHE A 45 4.94 12.10 41.52
C PHE A 45 6.30 12.72 41.89
N GLY A 46 6.33 13.84 42.61
CA GLY A 46 7.55 14.49 43.06
C GLY A 46 8.45 14.86 41.89
N THR A 47 9.75 14.54 41.98
CA THR A 47 10.74 14.82 40.93
C THR A 47 10.49 14.03 39.64
N PHE A 48 9.79 12.88 39.71
CA PHE A 48 9.49 12.03 38.57
C PHE A 48 8.48 12.68 37.60
N SER A 49 7.73 13.69 38.05
CA SER A 49 6.84 14.50 37.20
C SER A 49 7.52 15.12 35.98
N ASN A 50 8.82 15.45 36.07
CA ASN A 50 9.57 16.04 34.94
C ASN A 50 9.90 15.01 33.85
N VAL A 51 10.03 13.72 34.21
CA VAL A 51 10.39 12.65 33.26
C VAL A 51 9.19 11.82 32.83
N PHE A 52 8.09 11.85 33.57
CA PHE A 52 6.89 11.08 33.27
C PHE A 52 6.28 11.39 31.89
N PRO A 53 6.02 12.66 31.51
CA PRO A 53 5.53 12.98 30.17
C PRO A 53 6.51 12.53 29.08
N ILE A 54 7.81 12.76 29.31
CA ILE A 54 8.88 12.37 28.38
C ILE A 54 8.89 10.86 28.14
N GLY A 55 8.71 10.06 29.19
CA GLY A 55 8.65 8.60 29.09
C GLY A 55 7.48 8.10 28.25
N ILE A 56 6.30 8.71 28.41
CA ILE A 56 5.11 8.37 27.62
C ILE A 56 5.34 8.72 26.15
N ASP A 57 5.77 9.95 25.88
CA ASP A 57 5.96 10.46 24.51
C ASP A 57 7.08 9.71 23.78
N ALA A 58 8.21 9.45 24.45
CA ALA A 58 9.28 8.62 23.90
C ALA A 58 8.77 7.20 23.60
N GLY A 59 7.96 6.62 24.48
CA GLY A 59 7.32 5.33 24.26
C GLY A 59 6.43 5.33 23.01
N ILE A 60 5.58 6.34 22.83
CA ILE A 60 4.73 6.51 21.64
C ILE A 60 5.59 6.63 20.38
N VAL A 61 6.59 7.52 20.37
CA VAL A 61 7.47 7.73 19.22
C VAL A 61 8.22 6.45 18.84
N VAL A 62 8.78 5.73 19.82
CA VAL A 62 9.51 4.47 19.57
C VAL A 62 8.58 3.39 19.01
N LEU A 63 7.38 3.21 19.58
CA LEU A 63 6.42 2.21 19.10
C LEU A 63 5.89 2.54 17.69
N LEU A 64 5.61 3.82 17.41
CA LEU A 64 5.15 4.26 16.09
C LEU A 64 6.27 4.15 15.05
N ALA A 65 7.51 4.48 15.40
CA ALA A 65 8.68 4.32 14.53
C ALA A 65 8.96 2.84 14.25
N LEU A 66 8.87 1.98 15.27
CA LEU A 66 9.04 0.54 15.10
C LEU A 66 7.92 -0.04 14.24
N ASP A 67 6.67 0.35 14.44
CA ASP A 67 5.57 -0.09 13.58
C ASP A 67 5.77 0.39 12.13
N LEU A 68 6.22 1.64 11.92
CA LEU A 68 6.53 2.15 10.58
C LEU A 68 7.65 1.33 9.93
N LEU A 69 8.71 1.03 10.69
CA LEU A 69 9.82 0.19 10.26
C LEU A 69 9.35 -1.23 9.90
N LEU A 70 8.58 -1.87 10.78
CA LEU A 70 8.03 -3.21 10.55
C LEU A 70 7.09 -3.25 9.35
N THR A 71 6.27 -2.20 9.17
CA THR A 71 5.43 -2.02 7.99
C THR A 71 6.29 -1.89 6.73
N TRP A 72 7.41 -1.15 6.79
CA TRP A 72 8.36 -1.02 5.70
C TRP A 72 9.01 -2.36 5.33
N ILE A 73 9.44 -3.15 6.32
CA ILE A 73 10.07 -4.47 6.11
C ILE A 73 9.06 -5.63 6.01
N ARG A 74 7.76 -5.32 5.93
CA ARG A 74 6.65 -6.28 5.69
C ARG A 74 6.43 -7.33 6.78
N ILE A 75 6.72 -7.00 8.02
CA ILE A 75 6.44 -7.87 9.18
C ILE A 75 5.21 -7.30 9.90
N PRO A 76 4.00 -7.89 9.74
CA PRO A 76 2.81 -7.39 10.41
C PRO A 76 2.89 -7.73 11.91
N PHE A 77 3.03 -6.70 12.75
CA PHE A 77 3.02 -6.87 14.20
C PHE A 77 1.98 -5.94 14.86
N PRO A 78 0.71 -6.37 14.94
CA PRO A 78 -0.40 -5.51 15.35
C PRO A 78 -0.36 -5.09 16.82
N LEU A 79 0.41 -5.80 17.66
CA LEU A 79 0.55 -5.45 19.08
C LEU A 79 1.17 -4.07 19.28
N LEU A 80 2.20 -3.69 18.50
CA LEU A 80 2.79 -2.36 18.60
C LEU A 80 1.77 -1.26 18.34
N ARG A 81 0.89 -1.47 17.36
CA ARG A 81 -0.18 -0.55 17.01
C ARG A 81 -1.17 -0.39 18.15
N GLN A 82 -1.64 -1.51 18.70
CA GLN A 82 -2.61 -1.49 19.79
C GLN A 82 -2.02 -0.82 21.03
N THR A 83 -0.76 -1.10 21.36
CA THR A 83 -0.05 -0.45 22.47
C THR A 83 0.16 1.04 22.22
N ALA A 84 0.56 1.45 21.01
CA ALA A 84 0.69 2.86 20.66
C ALA A 84 -0.65 3.61 20.76
N TRP A 85 -1.75 3.01 20.30
CA TRP A 85 -3.10 3.56 20.45
C TRP A 85 -3.54 3.67 21.91
N LEU A 86 -3.19 2.68 22.75
CA LEU A 86 -3.46 2.72 24.18
C LEU A 86 -2.72 3.88 24.86
N LEU A 87 -1.41 4.02 24.61
CA LEU A 87 -0.60 5.12 25.17
C LEU A 87 -1.07 6.49 24.68
N THR A 88 -1.49 6.57 23.42
CA THR A 88 -2.08 7.77 22.83
C THR A 88 -3.38 8.14 23.54
N ALA A 89 -4.28 7.18 23.75
CA ALA A 89 -5.55 7.41 24.46
C ALA A 89 -5.29 7.87 25.90
N ALA A 90 -4.32 7.25 26.59
CA ALA A 90 -3.87 7.69 27.91
C ALA A 90 -3.34 9.12 27.87
N THR A 91 -2.54 9.49 26.86
CA THR A 91 -2.01 10.85 26.70
C THR A 91 -3.14 11.87 26.53
N ILE A 92 -4.11 11.59 25.66
CA ILE A 92 -5.29 12.45 25.48
C ILE A 92 -6.04 12.61 26.82
N ALA A 93 -6.21 11.52 27.56
CA ALA A 93 -6.88 11.54 28.86
C ALA A 93 -6.10 12.36 29.90
N PHE A 94 -4.77 12.24 29.98
CA PHE A 94 -3.94 13.02 30.89
C PHE A 94 -3.98 14.51 30.58
N ASN A 95 -3.92 14.86 29.30
CA ASN A 95 -4.03 16.25 28.87
C ASN A 95 -5.40 16.84 29.21
N GLY A 96 -6.48 16.11 28.94
CA GLY A 96 -7.82 16.54 29.33
C GLY A 96 -7.97 16.66 30.85
N ALA A 97 -7.43 15.71 31.60
CA ALA A 97 -7.49 15.70 33.06
C ALA A 97 -6.76 16.88 33.72
N ALA A 98 -5.74 17.45 33.07
CA ALA A 98 -5.03 18.63 33.57
C ALA A 98 -5.92 19.88 33.72
N ALA A 99 -7.03 19.94 32.98
CA ALA A 99 -8.00 21.05 33.05
C ALA A 99 -9.35 20.64 33.68
N TRP A 100 -9.45 19.44 34.26
CA TRP A 100 -10.68 19.00 34.91
C TRP A 100 -10.95 19.82 36.20
N PRO A 101 -12.20 20.25 36.47
CA PRO A 101 -13.47 19.87 35.84
C PRO A 101 -13.98 20.81 34.73
N ASP A 102 -13.20 21.77 34.22
CA ASP A 102 -13.64 22.69 33.16
C ASP A 102 -13.79 21.96 31.81
N PRO A 103 -15.01 21.77 31.28
CA PRO A 103 -15.21 21.03 30.03
C PRO A 103 -14.53 21.67 28.82
N VAL A 104 -14.43 23.01 28.81
CA VAL A 104 -13.79 23.74 27.71
C VAL A 104 -12.29 23.54 27.77
N GLY A 105 -11.67 23.73 28.93
CA GLY A 105 -10.25 23.45 29.17
C GLY A 105 -9.87 22.00 28.86
N VAL A 106 -10.68 21.02 29.31
CA VAL A 106 -10.48 19.59 29.00
C VAL A 106 -10.43 19.38 27.49
N GLY A 107 -11.37 19.99 26.75
CA GLY A 107 -11.39 19.94 25.29
C GLY A 107 -10.14 20.57 24.66
N MET A 108 -9.76 21.78 25.10
CA MET A 108 -8.60 22.51 24.57
C MET A 108 -7.29 21.73 24.74
N HIS A 109 -7.06 21.13 25.91
CA HIS A 109 -5.87 20.32 26.14
C HIS A 109 -5.92 18.97 25.40
N ALA A 110 -7.10 18.38 25.20
CA ALA A 110 -7.25 17.12 24.46
C ALA A 110 -7.06 17.28 22.94
N VAL A 111 -7.41 18.43 22.35
CA VAL A 111 -7.26 18.68 20.90
C VAL A 111 -5.80 18.58 20.45
N ILE A 112 -4.87 19.04 21.28
CA ILE A 112 -3.44 19.08 20.97
C ILE A 112 -2.88 17.69 20.61
N PRO A 113 -2.99 16.65 21.47
CA PRO A 113 -2.53 15.31 21.14
C PRO A 113 -3.36 14.66 20.01
N ILE A 114 -4.65 15.00 19.85
CA ILE A 114 -5.45 14.49 18.73
C ILE A 114 -4.85 14.92 17.37
N LEU A 115 -4.44 16.18 17.25
CA LEU A 115 -3.80 16.69 16.02
C LEU A 115 -2.50 15.93 15.69
N PHE A 116 -1.71 15.58 16.71
CA PHE A 116 -0.52 14.75 16.54
C PHE A 116 -0.88 13.36 15.99
N VAL A 117 -1.86 12.69 16.57
CA VAL A 117 -2.30 11.35 16.17
C VAL A 117 -2.76 11.32 14.73
N VAL A 118 -3.61 12.27 14.34
CA VAL A 118 -4.11 12.38 12.96
C VAL A 118 -2.94 12.58 11.98
N SER A 119 -1.97 13.42 12.34
CA SER A 119 -0.79 13.68 11.50
C SER A 119 0.08 12.43 11.33
N VAL A 120 0.34 11.70 12.41
CA VAL A 120 1.16 10.47 12.34
C VAL A 120 0.44 9.33 11.62
N GLU A 121 -0.87 9.17 11.83
CA GLU A 121 -1.66 8.14 11.13
C GLU A 121 -1.73 8.43 9.62
N ALA A 122 -1.87 9.71 9.23
CA ALA A 122 -1.80 10.12 7.84
C ALA A 122 -0.43 9.80 7.22
N ALA A 123 0.66 10.11 7.92
CA ALA A 123 2.03 9.79 7.48
C ALA A 123 2.23 8.27 7.33
N ARG A 124 1.79 7.49 8.33
CA ARG A 124 1.84 6.02 8.29
C ARG A 124 1.04 5.47 7.12
N HIS A 125 -0.18 5.95 6.90
CA HIS A 125 -1.03 5.51 5.79
C HIS A 125 -0.35 5.79 4.45
N ALA A 126 0.24 6.98 4.29
CA ALA A 126 0.99 7.32 3.08
C ALA A 126 2.19 6.40 2.86
N VAL A 127 3.00 6.14 3.89
CA VAL A 127 4.17 5.24 3.79
C VAL A 127 3.75 3.80 3.50
N GLY A 128 2.71 3.29 4.17
CA GLY A 128 2.17 1.95 3.90
C GLY A 128 1.73 1.80 2.44
N ARG A 129 1.03 2.80 1.90
CA ARG A 129 0.62 2.84 0.49
C ARG A 129 1.81 2.91 -0.47
N ILE A 130 2.84 3.71 -0.16
CA ILE A 130 4.06 3.78 -0.96
C ILE A 130 4.79 2.43 -0.94
N ALA A 131 4.94 1.80 0.23
CA ALA A 131 5.55 0.48 0.37
C ALA A 131 4.79 -0.59 -0.44
N ASP A 132 3.46 -0.52 -0.48
CA ASP A 132 2.59 -1.36 -1.33
C ASP A 132 2.76 -1.14 -2.83
N ILE A 133 2.93 0.11 -3.25
CA ILE A 133 3.15 0.47 -4.66
C ILE A 133 4.56 0.08 -5.12
N THR A 134 5.59 0.37 -4.32
CA THR A 134 6.99 0.08 -4.67
C THR A 134 7.30 -1.43 -4.69
N ALA A 135 6.54 -2.23 -3.96
CA ALA A 135 6.77 -3.68 -3.86
C ALA A 135 6.19 -4.52 -5.03
N ASP A 136 5.70 -3.90 -6.12
CA ASP A 136 5.30 -4.58 -7.37
C ASP A 136 4.32 -5.76 -7.17
N ARG A 137 3.44 -5.68 -6.15
CA ARG A 137 2.38 -6.66 -5.88
C ARG A 137 0.98 -6.14 -6.20
N HIS A 138 0.83 -5.17 -7.09
CA HIS A 138 -0.47 -4.94 -7.72
C HIS A 138 -0.65 -5.98 -8.82
N MET A 139 -1.22 -7.13 -8.46
CA MET A 139 -1.99 -7.90 -9.42
C MET A 139 -3.16 -7.00 -9.83
N GLU A 140 -3.10 -6.41 -11.02
CA GLU A 140 -4.26 -5.75 -11.60
C GLU A 140 -5.42 -6.75 -11.58
N SER A 141 -6.41 -6.48 -10.72
CA SER A 141 -7.57 -7.35 -10.59
C SER A 141 -8.33 -7.31 -11.92
N VAL A 142 -8.78 -8.47 -12.38
CA VAL A 142 -9.54 -8.52 -13.63
C VAL A 142 -10.79 -7.66 -13.45
N ARG A 143 -10.92 -6.64 -14.31
CA ARG A 143 -11.98 -5.62 -14.26
C ARG A 143 -13.34 -6.26 -13.99
N ILE A 144 -14.07 -5.80 -12.96
CA ILE A 144 -15.37 -6.35 -12.54
C ILE A 144 -16.38 -6.35 -13.70
N THR A 145 -16.32 -5.34 -14.58
CA THR A 145 -17.13 -5.28 -15.80
C THR A 145 -16.94 -6.48 -16.73
N ARG A 146 -15.75 -7.08 -16.79
CA ARG A 146 -15.47 -8.25 -17.61
C ARG A 146 -16.01 -9.54 -16.98
N TRP A 147 -16.04 -9.62 -15.65
CA TRP A 147 -16.73 -10.69 -14.93
C TRP A 147 -18.23 -10.71 -15.27
N LEU A 148 -18.85 -9.54 -15.41
CA LEU A 148 -20.26 -9.42 -15.81
C LEU A 148 -20.49 -9.77 -17.28
N LEU A 149 -19.68 -9.24 -18.19
CA LEU A 149 -19.89 -9.38 -19.64
C LEU A 149 -19.38 -10.71 -20.23
N ALA A 150 -18.38 -11.33 -19.60
CA ALA A 150 -17.74 -12.56 -20.09
C ALA A 150 -17.11 -13.38 -18.94
N PRO A 151 -17.92 -14.01 -18.08
CA PRO A 151 -17.44 -14.69 -16.87
C PRO A 151 -16.51 -15.88 -17.18
N VAL A 152 -16.87 -16.72 -18.16
CA VAL A 152 -16.09 -17.94 -18.48
C VAL A 152 -14.70 -17.63 -19.07
N PRO A 153 -14.54 -16.72 -20.06
CA PRO A 153 -13.22 -16.30 -20.53
C PRO A 153 -12.40 -15.60 -19.44
N THR A 154 -13.05 -14.81 -18.59
CA THR A 154 -12.43 -14.10 -17.47
C THR A 154 -11.84 -15.06 -16.44
N PHE A 155 -12.58 -16.10 -16.05
CA PHE A 155 -12.09 -17.12 -15.13
C PHE A 155 -10.85 -17.85 -15.67
N ARG A 156 -10.85 -18.21 -16.97
CA ARG A 156 -9.68 -18.85 -17.61
C ARG A 156 -8.46 -17.94 -17.61
N LEU A 157 -8.66 -16.64 -17.84
CA LEU A 157 -7.60 -15.63 -17.83
C LEU A 157 -7.04 -15.44 -16.41
N TRP A 158 -7.92 -15.27 -15.42
CA TRP A 158 -7.55 -15.19 -14.00
C TRP A 158 -6.77 -16.43 -13.53
N ARG A 159 -7.24 -17.63 -13.88
CA ARG A 159 -6.57 -18.89 -13.53
C ARG A 159 -5.15 -18.96 -14.11
N ARG A 160 -4.94 -18.48 -15.34
CA ARG A 160 -3.59 -18.43 -15.95
C ARG A 160 -2.70 -17.37 -15.30
N MET A 161 -3.23 -16.19 -15.02
CA MET A 161 -2.50 -15.16 -14.26
C MET A 161 -2.01 -15.70 -12.91
N LYS A 162 -2.87 -16.44 -12.21
CA LYS A 162 -2.52 -17.08 -10.94
C LYS A 162 -1.52 -18.24 -11.07
N LEU A 163 -1.62 -19.05 -12.12
CA LEU A 163 -0.73 -20.21 -12.32
C LEU A 163 0.66 -19.85 -12.86
N TRP A 164 0.79 -18.75 -13.59
CA TRP A 164 2.04 -18.36 -14.25
C TRP A 164 2.68 -17.12 -13.62
N GLU A 165 2.15 -16.66 -12.49
CA GLU A 165 2.58 -15.44 -11.80
C GLU A 165 2.68 -14.20 -12.71
N LEU A 166 1.91 -14.18 -13.81
CA LEU A 166 1.88 -13.05 -14.74
C LEU A 166 1.26 -11.85 -14.03
N ARG A 167 2.07 -10.81 -13.82
CA ARG A 167 1.77 -9.69 -12.92
C ARG A 167 0.96 -8.58 -13.58
N SER A 168 1.01 -8.47 -14.92
CA SER A 168 0.28 -7.46 -15.68
C SER A 168 -0.93 -8.03 -16.41
N TYR A 169 -2.09 -7.37 -16.27
CA TYR A 169 -3.31 -7.74 -16.99
C TYR A 169 -3.20 -7.48 -18.50
N ASP A 170 -2.58 -6.36 -18.89
CA ASP A 170 -2.35 -5.99 -20.29
C ASP A 170 -1.41 -6.96 -21.01
N GLU A 171 -0.41 -7.48 -20.30
CA GLU A 171 0.48 -8.51 -20.82
C GLU A 171 -0.30 -9.79 -21.15
N VAL A 172 -1.23 -10.19 -20.29
CA VAL A 172 -2.07 -11.38 -20.52
C VAL A 172 -3.07 -11.16 -21.66
N ILE A 173 -3.61 -9.95 -21.81
CA ILE A 173 -4.43 -9.59 -22.96
C ILE A 173 -3.63 -9.67 -24.25
N ARG A 174 -2.42 -9.10 -24.29
CA ARG A 174 -1.54 -9.17 -25.47
C ARG A 174 -1.23 -10.62 -25.83
N LEU A 175 -0.88 -11.45 -24.85
CA LEU A 175 -0.62 -12.87 -25.09
C LEU A 175 -1.83 -13.61 -25.67
N GLU A 176 -3.05 -13.31 -25.21
CA GLU A 176 -4.25 -13.93 -25.76
C GLU A 176 -4.62 -13.35 -27.14
N GLN A 177 -4.41 -12.06 -27.39
CA GLN A 177 -4.55 -11.44 -28.71
C GLN A 177 -3.59 -12.06 -29.72
N ASP A 178 -2.31 -12.18 -29.38
CA ASP A 178 -1.28 -12.81 -30.22
C ASP A 178 -1.66 -14.25 -30.56
N ARG A 179 -2.22 -14.98 -29.59
CA ARG A 179 -2.71 -16.35 -29.77
C ARG A 179 -3.88 -16.45 -30.74
N LEU A 180 -4.82 -15.51 -30.69
CA LEU A 180 -5.95 -15.45 -31.61
C LEU A 180 -5.48 -15.08 -33.03
N VAL A 181 -4.59 -14.11 -33.15
CA VAL A 181 -3.99 -13.70 -34.43
C VAL A 181 -3.22 -14.86 -35.05
N TYR A 182 -2.42 -15.59 -34.27
CA TYR A 182 -1.66 -16.74 -34.76
C TYR A 182 -2.58 -17.88 -35.23
N GLN A 183 -3.65 -18.18 -34.49
CA GLN A 183 -4.65 -19.16 -34.94
C GLN A 183 -5.37 -18.72 -36.21
N ALA A 184 -5.69 -17.42 -36.34
CA ALA A 184 -6.31 -16.88 -37.54
C ALA A 184 -5.38 -17.04 -38.76
N ARG A 185 -4.07 -16.78 -38.60
CA ARG A 185 -3.06 -16.98 -39.65
C ARG A 185 -2.95 -18.44 -40.08
N LEU A 186 -2.89 -19.38 -39.12
CA LEU A 186 -2.87 -20.82 -39.44
C LEU A 186 -4.16 -21.27 -40.14
N ARG A 187 -5.32 -20.75 -39.73
CA ARG A 187 -6.61 -21.06 -40.36
C ARG A 187 -6.73 -20.48 -41.77
N ALA A 188 -6.13 -19.31 -42.02
CA ALA A 188 -6.06 -18.73 -43.37
C ALA A 188 -5.18 -19.59 -44.29
N ARG A 189 -4.05 -20.12 -43.79
CA ARG A 189 -3.09 -20.89 -44.59
C ARG A 189 -3.52 -22.35 -44.84
N TYR A 190 -4.08 -23.02 -43.84
CA TYR A 190 -4.41 -24.45 -43.90
C TYR A 190 -5.93 -24.76 -43.88
N GLY A 191 -6.77 -23.72 -43.90
CA GLY A 191 -8.22 -23.84 -43.92
C GLY A 191 -8.84 -24.35 -42.63
N ARG A 192 -10.06 -24.89 -42.70
CA ARG A 192 -10.84 -25.36 -41.53
C ARG A 192 -10.16 -26.49 -40.76
N ALA A 193 -9.36 -27.33 -41.45
CA ALA A 193 -8.65 -28.46 -40.87
C ALA A 193 -7.20 -28.13 -40.45
N TRP A 194 -6.87 -26.86 -40.21
CA TRP A 194 -5.51 -26.40 -39.93
C TRP A 194 -4.81 -27.17 -38.80
N ARG A 195 -5.54 -27.64 -37.79
CA ARG A 195 -4.97 -28.42 -36.67
C ARG A 195 -4.40 -29.78 -37.09
N ARG A 196 -4.88 -30.34 -38.21
CA ARG A 196 -4.41 -31.62 -38.76
C ARG A 196 -3.45 -31.42 -39.93
N LYS A 197 -3.55 -30.30 -40.64
CA LYS A 197 -2.77 -30.01 -41.85
C LYS A 197 -1.49 -29.20 -41.59
N ALA A 198 -1.42 -28.43 -40.51
CA ALA A 198 -0.24 -27.64 -40.19
C ALA A 198 0.92 -28.54 -39.72
N PRO A 199 2.17 -28.26 -40.14
CA PRO A 199 3.37 -28.91 -39.62
C PRO A 199 3.50 -28.79 -38.10
N VAL A 200 4.22 -29.72 -37.48
CA VAL A 200 4.38 -29.79 -36.03
C VAL A 200 5.09 -28.53 -35.51
N GLU A 201 6.04 -28.03 -36.29
CA GLU A 201 6.84 -26.82 -36.06
C GLU A 201 5.95 -25.57 -35.98
N SER A 202 4.91 -25.50 -36.81
CA SER A 202 3.93 -24.39 -36.83
C SER A 202 2.89 -24.48 -35.70
N LEU A 203 2.71 -25.68 -35.12
CA LEU A 203 1.85 -25.87 -33.94
C LEU A 203 2.60 -25.70 -32.61
N MET A 204 3.94 -25.78 -32.65
CA MET A 204 4.82 -25.72 -31.50
C MET A 204 4.68 -24.41 -30.69
N PRO A 205 4.62 -23.21 -31.32
CA PRO A 205 4.39 -21.95 -30.60
C PRO A 205 3.08 -21.94 -29.81
N LEU A 206 2.00 -22.50 -30.37
CA LEU A 206 0.70 -22.61 -29.69
C LEU A 206 0.71 -23.59 -28.51
N ARG A 207 1.61 -24.58 -28.53
CA ARG A 207 1.81 -25.52 -27.42
C ARG A 207 2.63 -24.88 -26.31
N LEU A 208 3.73 -24.19 -26.64
CA LEU A 208 4.55 -23.47 -25.66
C LEU A 208 3.81 -22.29 -25.02
N ALA A 209 2.91 -21.63 -25.75
CA ALA A 209 2.01 -20.61 -25.20
C ALA A 209 1.07 -21.16 -24.10
N ARG A 210 0.86 -22.48 -24.01
CA ARG A 210 0.14 -23.11 -22.88
C ARG A 210 0.98 -23.27 -21.63
N TYR A 211 2.28 -23.00 -21.70
CA TYR A 211 3.23 -23.07 -20.60
C TYR A 211 3.83 -21.70 -20.26
N GLY A 212 3.27 -20.61 -20.80
CA GLY A 212 3.69 -19.24 -20.48
C GLY A 212 4.79 -18.66 -21.38
N VAL A 213 5.22 -19.35 -22.43
CA VAL A 213 6.19 -18.80 -23.40
C VAL A 213 5.50 -17.82 -24.35
N PRO A 214 5.99 -16.57 -24.50
CA PRO A 214 5.43 -15.59 -25.41
C PRO A 214 5.41 -16.08 -26.87
N LEU A 215 4.29 -15.82 -27.54
CA LEU A 215 4.17 -16.10 -28.98
C LEU A 215 5.00 -15.12 -29.82
N SER A 216 5.31 -13.93 -29.32
CA SER A 216 6.21 -12.97 -30.00
C SER A 216 7.54 -13.60 -30.39
N ASP A 217 8.06 -14.50 -29.55
CA ASP A 217 9.43 -15.03 -29.68
C ASP A 217 9.45 -16.30 -30.52
N THR A 218 8.33 -17.03 -30.56
CA THR A 218 8.23 -18.36 -31.18
C THR A 218 7.38 -18.39 -32.46
N ALA A 219 6.48 -17.41 -32.64
CA ALA A 219 5.62 -17.31 -33.83
C ALA A 219 6.38 -17.10 -35.15
N PRO A 220 7.48 -16.31 -35.24
CA PRO A 220 8.23 -16.15 -36.48
C PRO A 220 8.82 -17.49 -36.96
N ALA A 221 9.41 -18.28 -36.06
CA ALA A 221 9.98 -19.58 -36.38
C ALA A 221 8.91 -20.59 -36.81
N GLY A 222 7.75 -20.63 -36.14
CA GLY A 222 6.66 -21.53 -36.52
C GLY A 222 5.95 -21.15 -37.83
N LEU A 223 5.90 -19.86 -38.18
CA LEU A 223 5.35 -19.39 -39.47
C LEU A 223 6.34 -19.54 -40.63
N ALA A 224 7.65 -19.49 -40.36
CA ALA A 224 8.68 -19.78 -41.35
C ALA A 224 8.73 -21.27 -41.71
N ALA A 225 8.41 -22.15 -40.74
CA ALA A 225 8.27 -23.58 -40.97
C ALA A 225 6.92 -24.01 -41.59
N ALA A 226 6.01 -23.04 -41.82
CA ALA A 226 4.64 -23.25 -42.32
C ALA A 226 4.50 -23.04 -43.83
#